data_AF-A0A3B1K5H8-F1
#
_entry.id   AF-A0A3B1K5H8-F1
#
_cell.length_a   1.000
_cell.length_b   1.000
_cell.length_c   1.000
_cell.angle_alpha   90.00
_cell.angle_beta   90.00
_cell.angle_gamma   90.00
#
_symmetry.space_group_name_H-M   'P 1'
#
loop_
_entity.id
_entity.type
_entity.pdbx_description
1 polymer ?
#
loop_
_entity_poly.entity_id
_entity_poly.type
_entity_poly.pdbx_seq_one_letter_code
_entity_poly.pdbx_strand_id
1 'polypeptide(L)'
;MFLSAAVKSVRFLSPSSGQSKPLCYDVPSASKLLLLKDLSSEFSMNGELTQSGTGFSQIALHYKTDHHLSVSTTDINFSDGQKTIMLVWGQVPTKHEADGVSVILRDSELDVTLGGVRVVILLHKEGGNVFLWPAVRQQPKHDSLQGILAKTSLQYEELPANKIKISDQEEAASLSTAKDYRLSSAPIVGCWVVRLQFALQGELSDFTVAQL
;
A
#
# COMPACT_ATOMS: atom_id res chain seq x y z
N MET A 1 -24.97 12.93 25.29
CA MET A 1 -24.84 12.66 23.84
C MET A 1 -23.37 12.70 23.50
N PHE A 2 -22.72 11.55 23.32
CA PHE A 2 -21.39 11.51 22.75
C PHE A 2 -21.55 11.62 21.23
N LEU A 3 -21.13 12.74 20.65
CA LEU A 3 -20.92 12.84 19.21
C LEU A 3 -19.81 11.85 18.86
N SER A 4 -20.17 10.72 18.25
CA SER A 4 -19.20 9.83 17.62
C SER A 4 -18.46 10.66 16.57
N ALA A 5 -17.16 10.92 16.78
CA ALA A 5 -16.34 11.56 15.77
C ALA A 5 -16.37 10.68 14.51
N ALA A 6 -16.66 11.27 13.35
CA ALA A 6 -16.65 10.53 12.09
C ALA A 6 -15.28 9.87 11.91
N VAL A 7 -15.27 8.54 11.81
CA VAL A 7 -14.04 7.79 11.57
C VAL A 7 -13.51 8.22 10.20
N LYS A 8 -12.34 8.87 10.20
CA LYS A 8 -11.67 9.23 8.94
C LYS A 8 -11.30 7.96 8.20
N SER A 9 -11.24 8.03 6.88
CA SER A 9 -10.82 6.91 6.03
C SER A 9 -9.71 7.33 5.09
N VAL A 10 -8.94 6.34 4.66
CA VAL A 10 -7.92 6.47 3.61
C VAL A 10 -8.45 5.78 2.36
N ARG A 11 -8.45 6.50 1.24
CA ARG A 11 -8.93 5.97 -0.04
C ARG A 11 -7.83 5.24 -0.78
N PHE A 12 -8.07 3.96 -1.06
CA PHE A 12 -7.17 3.13 -1.86
C PHE A 12 -7.62 3.10 -3.32
N LEU A 13 -6.66 2.91 -4.22
CA LEU A 13 -6.88 2.71 -5.64
C LEU A 13 -6.44 1.31 -6.03
N SER A 14 -7.38 0.51 -6.53
CA SER A 14 -7.08 -0.78 -7.15
C SER A 14 -6.97 -0.58 -8.66
N PRO A 15 -5.76 -0.75 -9.24
CA PRO A 15 -5.59 -0.67 -10.68
C PRO A 15 -6.37 -1.81 -11.35
N SER A 16 -7.03 -1.48 -12.46
CA SER A 16 -7.78 -2.44 -13.26
C SER A 16 -7.15 -2.52 -14.64
N SER A 17 -6.70 -3.71 -15.03
CA SER A 17 -6.01 -3.89 -16.31
C SER A 17 -7.03 -3.90 -17.45
N GLY A 18 -6.81 -3.07 -18.48
CA GLY A 18 -7.73 -2.96 -19.62
C GLY A 18 -8.98 -2.11 -19.38
N GLN A 19 -9.12 -1.47 -18.21
CA GLN A 19 -10.26 -0.62 -17.85
C GLN A 19 -9.92 0.86 -17.90
N SER A 20 -10.92 1.69 -18.19
CA SER A 20 -10.74 3.15 -18.29
C SER A 20 -10.62 3.84 -16.92
N LYS A 21 -11.12 3.19 -15.85
CA LYS A 21 -11.09 3.71 -14.48
C LYS A 21 -10.65 2.61 -13.51
N PRO A 22 -9.83 2.93 -12.50
CA PRO A 22 -9.60 2.03 -11.37
C PRO A 22 -10.84 1.98 -10.46
N LEU A 23 -10.88 0.97 -9.60
CA LEU A 23 -11.78 0.99 -8.44
C LEU A 23 -11.13 1.77 -7.29
N CYS A 24 -11.95 2.40 -6.48
CA CYS A 24 -11.54 3.01 -5.24
C CYS A 24 -12.46 2.59 -4.10
N TYR A 25 -11.87 2.43 -2.92
CA TYR A 25 -12.57 2.03 -1.70
C TYR A 25 -11.89 2.65 -0.49
N ASP A 26 -12.66 2.85 0.57
CA ASP A 26 -12.22 3.57 1.76
C ASP A 26 -11.92 2.57 2.90
N VAL A 27 -10.74 2.71 3.49
CA VAL A 27 -10.28 1.92 4.65
C VAL A 27 -10.32 2.81 5.89
N PRO A 28 -10.87 2.36 7.03
CA PRO A 28 -10.82 3.12 8.29
C PRO A 28 -9.40 3.51 8.69
N SER A 29 -9.20 4.77 9.08
CA SER A 29 -7.91 5.29 9.59
C SER A 29 -7.52 4.60 10.91
N ALA A 30 -6.24 4.68 11.29
CA ALA A 30 -5.68 4.00 12.46
C ALA A 30 -5.71 2.46 12.39
N SER A 31 -5.95 1.89 11.20
CA SER A 31 -5.79 0.46 10.96
C SER A 31 -4.33 0.11 10.73
N LYS A 32 -3.87 -1.01 11.32
CA LYS A 32 -2.63 -1.67 10.92
C LYS A 32 -2.98 -2.75 9.90
N LEU A 33 -2.39 -2.65 8.72
CA LEU A 33 -2.76 -3.43 7.55
C LEU A 33 -1.64 -4.38 7.13
N LEU A 34 -2.05 -5.60 6.75
CA LEU A 34 -1.25 -6.50 5.93
C LEU A 34 -1.28 -5.97 4.49
N LEU A 35 -0.20 -5.35 4.06
CA LEU A 35 -0.13 -4.73 2.74
C LEU A 35 0.15 -5.74 1.65
N LEU A 36 1.17 -6.56 1.86
CA LEU A 36 1.54 -7.64 0.95
C LEU A 36 2.28 -8.73 1.73
N LYS A 37 1.97 -9.99 1.49
CA LYS A 37 2.70 -11.13 2.03
C LYS A 37 2.83 -12.19 0.97
N ASP A 38 4.02 -12.75 0.83
CA ASP A 38 4.28 -13.87 -0.04
C ASP A 38 4.68 -15.08 0.82
N LEU A 39 3.81 -16.09 0.82
CA LEU A 39 4.02 -17.31 1.61
C LEU A 39 5.17 -18.17 1.06
N SER A 40 5.63 -17.95 -0.17
CA SER A 40 6.69 -18.73 -0.81
C SER A 40 8.11 -18.22 -0.49
N SER A 41 8.23 -16.93 -0.17
CA SER A 41 9.53 -16.26 0.01
C SER A 41 9.74 -15.67 1.41
N GLU A 42 8.80 -15.90 2.32
CA GLU A 42 8.79 -15.33 3.68
C GLU A 42 8.82 -13.79 3.67
N PHE A 43 8.40 -13.18 2.56
CA PHE A 43 8.25 -11.73 2.46
C PHE A 43 6.94 -11.30 3.12
N SER A 44 6.99 -10.24 3.91
CA SER A 44 5.79 -9.53 4.35
C SER A 44 6.03 -8.04 4.41
N MET A 45 4.97 -7.27 4.19
CA MET A 45 4.92 -5.84 4.25
C MET A 45 3.65 -5.43 4.98
N ASN A 46 3.81 -4.71 6.08
CA ASN A 46 2.74 -4.20 6.92
C ASN A 46 2.80 -2.67 6.96
N GLY A 47 1.68 -2.02 7.26
CA GLY A 47 1.66 -0.57 7.40
C GLY A 47 0.61 -0.08 8.38
N GLU A 48 0.93 1.00 9.11
CA GLU A 48 0.01 1.66 10.02
C GLU A 48 -0.51 2.95 9.40
N LEU A 49 -1.84 3.04 9.26
CA LEU A 49 -2.49 4.23 8.74
C LEU A 49 -2.48 5.36 9.78
N THR A 50 -2.17 6.56 9.29
CA THR A 50 -2.31 7.81 10.04
C THR A 50 -3.75 8.01 10.54
N GLN A 51 -3.91 8.62 11.71
CA GLN A 51 -5.22 9.04 12.22
C GLN A 51 -5.81 10.22 11.41
N SER A 52 -4.97 10.96 10.69
CA SER A 52 -5.38 12.10 9.86
C SER A 52 -6.16 11.70 8.61
N GLY A 53 -6.07 10.43 8.17
CA GLY A 53 -6.72 9.92 6.97
C GLY A 53 -5.96 10.20 5.67
N THR A 54 -4.64 10.43 5.73
CA THR A 54 -3.84 10.79 4.54
C THR A 54 -3.09 9.61 3.92
N GLY A 55 -2.50 8.74 4.74
CA GLY A 55 -1.72 7.59 4.31
C GLY A 55 -1.10 6.85 5.49
N PHE A 56 0.12 6.35 5.35
CA PHE A 56 0.81 5.56 6.38
C PHE A 56 1.76 6.41 7.23
N SER A 57 1.78 6.19 8.55
CA SER A 57 2.80 6.77 9.44
C SER A 57 4.06 5.91 9.48
N GLN A 58 3.90 4.59 9.32
CA GLN A 58 4.97 3.61 9.34
C GLN A 58 4.65 2.46 8.38
N ILE A 59 5.69 1.93 7.74
CA ILE A 59 5.64 0.74 6.91
C ILE A 59 6.80 -0.17 7.34
N ALA A 60 6.52 -1.44 7.59
CA ALA A 60 7.52 -2.45 7.95
C ALA A 60 7.57 -3.53 6.87
N LEU A 61 8.77 -3.90 6.44
CA LEU A 61 9.02 -5.01 5.51
C LEU A 61 9.92 -6.02 6.20
N HIS A 62 9.56 -7.28 6.06
CA HIS A 62 10.33 -8.42 6.54
C HIS A 62 10.59 -9.35 5.36
N TYR A 63 11.80 -9.89 5.30
CA TYR A 63 12.16 -10.90 4.32
C TYR A 63 13.11 -11.90 4.97
N LYS A 64 12.71 -13.17 4.98
CA LYS A 64 13.39 -14.21 5.76
C LYS A 64 13.51 -13.79 7.24
N THR A 65 14.38 -14.47 7.99
CA THR A 65 14.55 -14.25 9.44
C THR A 65 15.43 -13.05 9.79
N ASP A 66 16.27 -12.60 8.85
CA ASP A 66 17.38 -11.69 9.08
C ASP A 66 17.16 -10.29 8.49
N HIS A 67 16.35 -10.15 7.44
CA HIS A 67 16.14 -8.87 6.78
C HIS A 67 14.88 -8.17 7.28
N HIS A 68 15.08 -6.98 7.86
CA HIS A 68 14.02 -6.15 8.38
C HIS A 68 14.22 -4.70 7.97
N LEU A 69 13.14 -4.07 7.49
CA LEU A 69 13.12 -2.66 7.14
C LEU A 69 11.93 -1.99 7.82
N SER A 70 12.20 -1.01 8.69
CA SER A 70 11.19 -0.13 9.26
C SER A 70 11.32 1.25 8.65
N VAL A 71 10.24 1.77 8.08
CA VAL A 71 10.19 3.06 7.41
C VAL A 71 9.18 3.93 8.13
N SER A 72 9.62 5.04 8.68
CA SER A 72 8.77 6.10 9.23
C SER A 72 8.83 7.34 8.34
N THR A 73 8.06 8.37 8.70
CA THR A 73 8.13 9.68 8.01
C THR A 73 9.39 10.47 8.37
N THR A 74 10.18 10.02 9.35
CA THR A 74 11.38 10.70 9.85
C THR A 74 12.67 9.94 9.53
N ASP A 75 12.65 8.63 9.65
CA ASP A 75 13.83 7.77 9.60
C ASP A 75 13.50 6.41 8.99
N ILE A 76 14.56 5.76 8.51
CA ILE A 76 14.51 4.45 7.86
C ILE A 76 15.56 3.58 8.53
N ASN A 77 15.14 2.46 9.11
CA ASN A 77 16.05 1.50 9.73
C ASN A 77 16.02 0.20 8.92
N PHE A 78 17.15 -0.13 8.32
CA PHE A 78 17.34 -1.39 7.59
C PHE A 78 18.33 -2.28 8.35
N SER A 79 17.99 -3.55 8.50
CA SER A 79 18.82 -4.59 9.10
C SER A 79 18.90 -5.77 8.14
N ASP A 80 20.10 -6.30 7.92
CA ASP A 80 20.37 -7.53 7.14
C ASP A 80 20.73 -8.73 8.04
N GLY A 81 20.51 -8.58 9.36
CA GLY A 81 20.81 -9.59 10.38
C GLY A 81 22.22 -9.54 10.93
N GLN A 82 23.14 -8.86 10.24
CA GLN A 82 24.51 -8.63 10.71
C GLN A 82 24.72 -7.17 11.10
N LYS A 83 24.16 -6.26 10.31
CA LYS A 83 24.32 -4.83 10.44
C LYS A 83 22.98 -4.13 10.36
N THR A 84 22.82 -3.11 11.20
CA THR A 84 21.74 -2.15 11.08
C THR A 84 22.28 -0.84 10.53
N ILE A 85 21.60 -0.28 9.54
CA ILE A 85 21.84 1.05 9.01
C ILE A 85 20.61 1.92 9.25
N MET A 86 20.86 3.14 9.74
CA MET A 86 19.86 4.17 9.86
C MET A 86 20.07 5.17 8.72
N LEU A 87 19.01 5.46 7.98
CA LEU A 87 18.97 6.44 6.91
C LEU A 87 17.91 7.50 7.24
N VAL A 88 18.10 8.71 6.71
CA VAL A 88 17.18 9.84 6.89
C VAL A 88 16.76 10.36 5.52
N TRP A 89 15.48 10.70 5.37
CA TRP A 89 14.95 11.28 4.14
C TRP A 89 15.72 12.55 3.72
N GLY A 90 15.97 12.71 2.43
CA GLY A 90 16.71 13.86 1.88
C GLY A 90 18.22 13.86 2.13
N GLN A 91 18.79 12.79 2.71
CA GLN A 91 20.24 12.63 2.75
C GLN A 91 20.82 12.33 1.35
N VAL A 92 22.15 12.35 1.23
CA VAL A 92 22.84 11.98 -0.02
C VAL A 92 22.38 10.59 -0.48
N PRO A 93 22.02 10.41 -1.77
CA PRO A 93 21.52 9.15 -2.28
C PRO A 93 22.39 7.98 -1.83
N THR A 94 21.76 7.02 -1.17
CA THR A 94 22.44 5.89 -0.54
C THR A 94 21.93 4.61 -1.15
N LYS A 95 22.84 3.68 -1.43
CA LYS A 95 22.55 2.40 -2.02
C LYS A 95 23.18 1.30 -1.18
N HIS A 96 22.37 0.32 -0.82
CA HIS A 96 22.80 -0.91 -0.17
C HIS A 96 22.31 -2.09 -1.01
N GLU A 97 23.20 -2.99 -1.41
CA GLU A 97 22.88 -4.18 -2.18
C GLU A 97 23.58 -5.40 -1.60
N ALA A 98 22.83 -6.49 -1.49
CA ALA A 98 23.27 -7.82 -1.12
C ALA A 98 22.49 -8.85 -1.97
N ASP A 99 22.80 -10.14 -1.83
CA ASP A 99 22.15 -11.17 -2.65
C ASP A 99 20.64 -11.21 -2.42
N GLY A 100 19.87 -10.87 -3.47
CA GLY A 100 18.41 -10.76 -3.41
C GLY A 100 17.87 -9.56 -2.64
N VAL A 101 18.70 -8.60 -2.23
CA VAL A 101 18.28 -7.41 -1.46
C VAL A 101 18.88 -6.13 -2.05
N SER A 102 18.03 -5.13 -2.30
CA SER A 102 18.45 -3.79 -2.72
C SER A 102 17.64 -2.75 -1.97
N VAL A 103 18.32 -1.78 -1.37
CA VAL A 103 17.72 -0.63 -0.69
C VAL A 103 18.37 0.63 -1.24
N ILE A 104 17.60 1.42 -1.99
CA ILE A 104 18.08 2.63 -2.65
C ILE A 104 17.24 3.80 -2.16
N LEU A 105 17.87 4.67 -1.37
CA LEU A 105 17.25 5.90 -0.90
C LEU A 105 17.60 7.05 -1.83
N ARG A 106 16.57 7.78 -2.25
CA ARG A 106 16.61 9.07 -2.95
C ARG A 106 15.88 10.11 -2.09
N ASP A 107 15.76 11.35 -2.57
CA ASP A 107 15.21 12.48 -1.80
C ASP A 107 13.93 12.16 -1.01
N SER A 108 12.89 11.66 -1.68
CA SER A 108 11.59 11.33 -1.06
C SER A 108 11.06 9.98 -1.53
N GLU A 109 11.96 9.11 -1.97
CA GLU A 109 11.64 7.79 -2.48
C GLU A 109 12.63 6.76 -1.95
N LEU A 110 12.11 5.65 -1.45
CA LEU A 110 12.89 4.49 -1.05
C LEU A 110 12.51 3.32 -1.95
N ASP A 111 13.41 2.93 -2.84
CA ASP A 111 13.24 1.77 -3.73
C ASP A 111 13.84 0.55 -3.06
N VAL A 112 12.99 -0.44 -2.78
CA VAL A 112 13.32 -1.64 -2.02
C VAL A 112 13.01 -2.85 -2.87
N THR A 113 14.01 -3.70 -3.05
CA THR A 113 13.84 -5.05 -3.60
C THR A 113 14.22 -6.05 -2.53
N LEU A 114 13.30 -6.96 -2.21
CA LEU A 114 13.52 -8.09 -1.30
C LEU A 114 13.04 -9.36 -1.99
N GLY A 115 13.98 -10.23 -2.36
CA GLY A 115 13.71 -11.41 -3.17
C GLY A 115 13.08 -11.04 -4.52
N GLY A 116 11.88 -11.57 -4.79
CA GLY A 116 11.13 -11.31 -6.02
C GLY A 116 10.19 -10.10 -5.98
N VAL A 117 10.12 -9.39 -4.85
CA VAL A 117 9.21 -8.25 -4.64
C VAL A 117 9.99 -6.94 -4.73
N ARG A 118 9.49 -5.99 -5.53
CA ARG A 118 9.99 -4.61 -5.58
C ARG A 118 8.92 -3.62 -5.17
N VAL A 119 9.21 -2.79 -4.18
CA VAL A 119 8.33 -1.75 -3.65
C VAL A 119 9.06 -0.43 -3.65
N VAL A 120 8.40 0.62 -4.15
CA VAL A 120 8.86 2.00 -3.98
C VAL A 120 8.00 2.65 -2.91
N ILE A 121 8.59 3.05 -1.79
CA ILE A 121 7.91 3.77 -0.72
C ILE A 121 8.16 5.26 -0.92
N LEU A 122 7.07 6.02 -1.06
CA LEU A 122 7.09 7.45 -1.34
C LEU A 122 6.76 8.24 -0.08
N LEU A 123 7.57 9.26 0.22
CA LEU A 123 7.29 10.25 1.27
C LEU A 123 6.50 11.42 0.67
N HIS A 124 5.22 11.52 1.04
CA HIS A 124 4.34 12.61 0.61
C HIS A 124 4.26 13.71 1.65
N LYS A 125 4.17 14.96 1.17
CA LYS A 125 3.95 16.16 1.99
C LYS A 125 2.79 16.94 1.40
N GLU A 126 1.65 16.96 2.08
CA GLU A 126 0.44 17.62 1.59
C GLU A 126 -0.36 18.25 2.73
N GLY A 127 -0.73 19.54 2.57
CA GLY A 127 -1.63 20.22 3.50
C GLY A 127 -1.13 20.20 4.94
N GLY A 128 0.19 20.24 5.14
CA GLY A 128 0.84 20.14 6.46
C GLY A 128 0.98 18.71 7.00
N ASN A 129 0.44 17.69 6.31
CA ASN A 129 0.61 16.29 6.67
C ASN A 129 1.81 15.69 5.95
N VAL A 130 2.56 14.83 6.64
CA VAL A 130 3.63 14.01 6.08
C VAL A 130 3.24 12.55 6.27
N PHE A 131 3.28 11.76 5.21
CA PHE A 131 2.87 10.35 5.24
C PHE A 131 3.58 9.54 4.16
N LEU A 132 3.59 8.23 4.34
CA LEU A 132 4.17 7.27 3.42
C LEU A 132 3.09 6.66 2.52
N TRP A 133 3.49 6.26 1.31
CA TRP A 133 2.66 5.43 0.45
C TRP A 133 3.50 4.38 -0.30
N PRO A 134 3.17 3.08 -0.19
CA PRO A 134 3.88 2.03 -0.92
C PRO A 134 3.31 1.87 -2.34
N ALA A 135 4.20 1.78 -3.32
CA ALA A 135 3.90 1.43 -4.69
C ALA A 135 4.59 0.10 -5.03
N VAL A 136 3.83 -0.99 -5.08
CA VAL A 136 4.38 -2.29 -5.50
C VAL A 136 4.63 -2.25 -7.01
N ARG A 137 5.89 -2.36 -7.42
CA ARG A 137 6.34 -2.29 -8.82
C ARG A 137 6.53 -3.67 -9.43
N GLN A 138 6.88 -4.65 -8.62
CA GLN A 138 7.09 -6.03 -9.04
C GLN A 138 6.60 -6.98 -7.96
N GLN A 139 5.85 -8.00 -8.37
CA GLN A 139 5.40 -9.11 -7.54
C GLN A 139 5.79 -10.43 -8.21
N PRO A 140 6.09 -11.47 -7.43
CA PRO A 140 6.16 -12.84 -7.93
C PRO A 140 4.85 -13.24 -8.64
N LYS A 141 4.94 -14.05 -9.70
CA LYS A 141 3.77 -14.50 -10.47
C LYS A 141 3.31 -15.88 -9.98
N HIS A 142 2.62 -15.90 -8.84
CA HIS A 142 2.02 -17.09 -8.27
C HIS A 142 0.88 -16.74 -7.31
N ASP A 143 0.04 -17.71 -6.97
CA ASP A 143 -1.19 -17.48 -6.21
C ASP A 143 -1.00 -17.37 -4.68
N SER A 144 0.24 -17.42 -4.18
CA SER A 144 0.54 -17.36 -2.73
C SER A 144 0.66 -15.95 -2.14
N LEU A 145 0.15 -14.93 -2.84
CA LEU A 145 0.17 -13.54 -2.39
C LEU A 145 -1.09 -13.18 -1.59
N GLN A 146 -0.89 -12.55 -0.44
CA GLN A 146 -1.93 -12.06 0.47
C GLN A 146 -1.74 -10.58 0.77
N GLY A 147 -2.79 -9.91 1.27
CA GLY A 147 -2.76 -8.49 1.65
C GLY A 147 -3.50 -7.57 0.69
N ILE A 148 -3.75 -6.34 1.15
CA ILE A 148 -4.60 -5.37 0.44
C ILE A 148 -4.01 -4.93 -0.92
N LEU A 149 -2.70 -5.07 -1.12
CA LEU A 149 -1.98 -4.73 -2.35
C LEU A 149 -1.61 -5.97 -3.20
N ALA A 150 -2.05 -7.17 -2.81
CA ALA A 150 -1.72 -8.41 -3.53
C ALA A 150 -2.39 -8.51 -4.90
N LYS A 151 -3.61 -7.98 -5.05
CA LYS A 151 -4.34 -8.01 -6.33
C LYS A 151 -4.00 -6.77 -7.15
N THR A 152 -3.12 -6.92 -8.13
CA THR A 152 -2.66 -5.81 -9.01
C THR A 152 -3.35 -5.75 -10.37
N SER A 153 -4.20 -6.72 -10.70
CA SER A 153 -4.88 -6.81 -11.99
C SER A 153 -6.35 -7.20 -11.83
N LEU A 154 -7.10 -6.40 -11.07
CA LEU A 154 -8.53 -6.63 -10.88
C LEU A 154 -9.27 -6.41 -12.22
N GLN A 155 -10.02 -7.43 -12.64
CA GLN A 155 -10.91 -7.35 -13.79
C GLN A 155 -12.34 -7.13 -13.30
N TYR A 156 -13.03 -6.17 -13.89
CA TYR A 156 -14.43 -5.89 -13.59
C TYR A 156 -15.20 -5.57 -14.88
N GLU A 157 -16.51 -5.72 -14.84
CA GLU A 157 -17.41 -5.32 -15.93
C GLU A 157 -18.27 -4.12 -15.49
N GLU A 158 -18.39 -3.11 -16.35
CA GLU A 158 -19.35 -2.02 -16.15
C GLU A 158 -20.74 -2.46 -16.64
N LEU A 159 -21.70 -2.44 -15.74
CA LEU A 159 -23.10 -2.77 -16.00
C LEU A 159 -23.95 -1.49 -16.02
N PRO A 160 -25.14 -1.52 -16.65
CA PRO A 160 -26.08 -0.41 -16.61
C PRO A 160 -26.43 0.04 -15.20
N ALA A 161 -26.87 1.29 -15.06
CA ALA A 161 -27.22 1.92 -13.78
C ALA A 161 -26.04 2.01 -12.77
N ASN A 162 -24.84 2.31 -13.27
CA ASN A 162 -23.62 2.48 -12.48
C ASN A 162 -23.33 1.28 -11.58
N LYS A 163 -23.48 0.07 -12.12
CA LYS A 163 -23.12 -1.15 -11.42
C LYS A 163 -21.79 -1.66 -11.91
N ILE A 164 -21.02 -2.25 -11.02
CA ILE A 164 -19.77 -2.94 -11.33
C ILE A 164 -19.94 -4.40 -10.98
N LYS A 165 -19.44 -5.29 -11.84
CA LYS A 165 -19.41 -6.73 -11.59
C LYS A 165 -17.96 -7.21 -11.47
N ILE A 166 -17.67 -7.93 -10.40
CA ILE A 166 -16.40 -8.64 -10.19
C ILE A 166 -16.75 -10.10 -9.96
N SER A 167 -16.19 -11.00 -10.75
CA SER A 167 -16.59 -12.42 -10.74
C SER A 167 -18.11 -12.53 -10.87
N ASP A 168 -18.82 -13.14 -9.91
CA ASP A 168 -20.28 -13.29 -9.93
C ASP A 168 -21.03 -12.29 -9.03
N GLN A 169 -20.32 -11.29 -8.49
CA GLN A 169 -20.92 -10.29 -7.60
C GLN A 169 -21.14 -8.97 -8.33
N GLU A 170 -22.30 -8.37 -8.12
CA GLU A 170 -22.63 -7.02 -8.59
C GLU A 170 -22.72 -6.04 -7.42
N GLU A 171 -22.24 -4.83 -7.62
CA GLU A 171 -22.39 -3.75 -6.66
C GLU A 171 -22.68 -2.42 -7.34
N ALA A 172 -23.52 -1.60 -6.71
CA ALA A 172 -23.71 -0.21 -7.12
C ALA A 172 -22.43 0.59 -6.84
N ALA A 173 -21.93 1.28 -7.85
CA ALA A 173 -20.77 2.14 -7.75
C ALA A 173 -21.15 3.60 -7.97
N SER A 174 -20.31 4.49 -7.46
CA SER A 174 -20.43 5.94 -7.72
C SER A 174 -19.16 6.47 -8.34
N LEU A 175 -19.29 7.43 -9.25
CA LEU A 175 -18.13 8.13 -9.80
C LEU A 175 -17.58 9.10 -8.76
N SER A 176 -16.27 9.05 -8.55
CA SER A 176 -15.56 10.00 -7.72
C SER A 176 -14.16 10.22 -8.29
N THR A 177 -13.37 11.03 -7.61
CA THR A 177 -11.92 11.12 -7.80
C THR A 177 -11.17 10.62 -6.57
N ALA A 178 -9.90 10.26 -6.79
CA ALA A 178 -8.92 9.96 -5.75
C ALA A 178 -7.53 10.40 -6.21
N LYS A 179 -6.60 10.62 -5.27
CA LYS A 179 -5.20 10.85 -5.60
C LYS A 179 -4.45 9.54 -5.74
N ASP A 180 -3.62 9.43 -6.77
CA ASP A 180 -2.75 8.28 -6.96
C ASP A 180 -1.39 8.49 -6.29
N TYR A 181 -1.34 8.26 -4.98
CA TYR A 181 -0.12 8.36 -4.18
C TYR A 181 0.94 7.30 -4.50
N ARG A 182 0.68 6.36 -5.42
CA ARG A 182 1.71 5.46 -5.96
C ARG A 182 2.67 6.18 -6.91
N LEU A 183 2.37 7.43 -7.24
CA LEU A 183 3.19 8.32 -8.05
C LEU A 183 3.55 9.55 -7.22
N SER A 184 4.79 10.03 -7.38
CA SER A 184 5.33 11.15 -6.59
C SER A 184 4.58 12.47 -6.87
N SER A 185 4.00 12.61 -8.06
CA SER A 185 3.13 13.75 -8.41
C SER A 185 1.71 13.68 -7.83
N ALA A 186 1.32 12.52 -7.27
CA ALA A 186 0.00 12.25 -6.71
C ALA A 186 -1.18 12.77 -7.56
N PRO A 187 -1.27 12.41 -8.86
CA PRO A 187 -2.27 12.96 -9.76
C PRO A 187 -3.68 12.57 -9.31
N ILE A 188 -4.65 13.45 -9.56
CA ILE A 188 -6.07 13.15 -9.34
C ILE A 188 -6.57 12.29 -10.50
N VAL A 189 -7.14 11.14 -10.19
CA VAL A 189 -7.73 10.21 -11.16
C VAL A 189 -9.20 9.98 -10.84
N GLY A 190 -10.03 9.83 -11.87
CA GLY A 190 -11.42 9.40 -11.71
C GLY A 190 -11.48 7.90 -11.42
N CYS A 191 -12.37 7.47 -10.52
CA CYS A 191 -12.48 6.09 -10.09
C CYS A 191 -13.94 5.71 -9.73
N TRP A 192 -14.23 4.41 -9.77
CA TRP A 192 -15.49 3.85 -9.30
C TRP A 192 -15.39 3.53 -7.81
N VAL A 193 -16.17 4.23 -6.99
CA VAL A 193 -16.22 3.98 -5.54
C VAL A 193 -17.14 2.80 -5.28
N VAL A 194 -16.59 1.79 -4.62
CA VAL A 194 -17.26 0.58 -4.16
C VAL A 194 -16.86 0.31 -2.71
N ARG A 195 -17.55 -0.61 -2.05
CA ARG A 195 -17.18 -1.10 -0.72
C ARG A 195 -15.87 -1.87 -0.77
N LEU A 196 -15.12 -1.79 0.32
CA LEU A 196 -13.88 -2.53 0.51
C LEU A 196 -14.07 -4.03 0.29
N GLN A 197 -15.14 -4.61 0.86
CA GLN A 197 -15.42 -6.03 0.75
C GLN A 197 -15.58 -6.48 -0.69
N PHE A 198 -16.24 -5.64 -1.50
CA PHE A 198 -16.45 -5.91 -2.91
C PHE A 198 -15.15 -5.79 -3.70
N ALA A 199 -14.37 -4.72 -3.49
CA ALA A 199 -13.10 -4.53 -4.21
C ALA A 199 -12.07 -5.62 -3.89
N LEU A 200 -11.97 -6.05 -2.64
CA LEU A 200 -10.96 -7.01 -2.18
C LEU A 200 -11.43 -8.46 -2.24
N GLN A 201 -12.74 -8.69 -2.29
CA GLN A 201 -13.37 -10.01 -2.15
C GLN A 201 -12.99 -10.67 -0.81
N GLY A 202 -13.12 -9.91 0.29
CA GLY A 202 -12.77 -10.31 1.65
C GLY A 202 -13.09 -9.22 2.68
N GLU A 203 -13.09 -9.55 3.97
CA GLU A 203 -13.40 -8.59 5.03
C GLU A 203 -12.16 -7.78 5.44
N LEU A 204 -12.37 -6.59 6.01
CA LEU A 204 -11.25 -5.77 6.50
C LEU A 204 -10.35 -6.53 7.48
N SER A 205 -10.93 -7.37 8.34
CA SER A 205 -10.20 -8.19 9.30
C SER A 205 -9.15 -9.10 8.67
N ASP A 206 -9.41 -9.58 7.45
CA ASP A 206 -8.52 -10.46 6.69
C ASP A 206 -7.22 -9.75 6.27
N PHE A 207 -7.24 -8.41 6.30
CA PHE A 207 -6.14 -7.55 5.92
C PHE A 207 -5.59 -6.74 7.09
N THR A 208 -5.96 -7.07 8.34
CA THR A 208 -5.45 -6.38 9.54
C THR A 208 -4.42 -7.20 10.29
N VAL A 209 -3.48 -6.52 10.95
CA VAL A 209 -2.45 -7.12 11.79
C VAL A 209 -2.46 -6.50 13.18
N ALA A 210 -2.08 -7.26 14.21
CA ALA A 210 -1.99 -6.74 15.58
C ALA A 210 -0.77 -5.80 15.76
N GLN A 211 0.32 -6.10 15.05
CA GLN A 211 1.60 -5.43 15.14
C GLN A 211 2.24 -5.36 13.75
N LEU A 212 3.12 -4.37 13.56
CA LEU A 212 3.89 -4.22 12.32
C LEU A 212 5.05 -5.20 12.28
#